data_AF-A0A6A7AJW8-F1
#
_entry.id   AF-A0A6A7AJW8-F1
#
_cell.length_a   1.000
_cell.length_b   1.000
_cell.length_c   1.000
_cell.angle_alpha   90.00
_cell.angle_beta   90.00
_cell.angle_gamma   90.00
#
_symmetry.space_group_name_H-M   'P 1'
#
loop_
_entity.id
_entity.type
_entity.pdbx_description
1 polymer ?
#
loop_
_entity_poly.entity_id
_entity_poly.type
_entity_poly.pdbx_seq_one_letter_code
_entity_poly.pdbx_strand_id
1 'polypeptide(L)'
;MVAKRLRVRQDSASPTASSSRTSYPQPTMTIALSTTFTPAASCASNKLTMLPPPGYFIWANEPVPFQNTTVTNCYPSEFLKGYTSVASGLDQSSVVPVMSPLVCPSNFCVQFVGDDNYMACCPSGYLFAPPKTPLVRDRPGYGGTCYSDFTVSSTATVLKYDESGSTMVAPFVATTSLAQAFAHPIDGFAPNAPKLGCASPSPSPSPSSSLSSSNLSSRISAPSSASTSSTAASGSTGVSPGVIAGAVVGSVLGLIAIVGLVLFLLRRRHAQKSGQQQDVHQLDDGFVQRRPEEMAAIPKSDKYAHIDEAGGHGIHEMNAEPVHELSGVNKTAWPSDKKYVDRS
;
A
#
# COMPACT_ATOMS: atom_id res chain seq x y z
N MET A 1 12.58 14.29 -66.22
CA MET A 1 11.98 12.99 -65.87
C MET A 1 12.00 12.84 -64.36
N VAL A 2 10.87 13.07 -63.68
CA VAL A 2 10.75 13.05 -62.21
C VAL A 2 9.91 11.83 -61.84
N ALA A 3 10.54 10.84 -61.22
CA ALA A 3 9.88 9.61 -60.78
C ALA A 3 9.18 9.83 -59.44
N LYS A 4 7.85 9.87 -59.46
CA LYS A 4 6.97 10.01 -58.30
C LYS A 4 6.79 8.63 -57.64
N ARG A 5 7.51 8.37 -56.55
CA ARG A 5 7.33 7.14 -55.75
C ARG A 5 6.08 7.27 -54.87
N LEU A 6 5.04 6.52 -55.21
CA LEU A 6 3.87 6.28 -54.37
C LEU A 6 4.28 5.41 -53.18
N ARG A 7 4.13 5.93 -51.95
CA ARG A 7 4.17 5.14 -50.72
C ARG A 7 2.78 4.60 -50.42
N VAL A 8 2.63 3.29 -50.45
CA VAL A 8 1.45 2.58 -49.94
C VAL A 8 1.50 2.65 -48.42
N ARG A 9 0.47 3.24 -47.81
CA ARG A 9 0.24 3.25 -46.37
C ARG A 9 -0.41 1.91 -46.02
N GLN A 10 0.33 1.01 -45.37
CA GLN A 10 -0.24 -0.18 -44.74
C GLN A 10 -0.67 0.21 -43.33
N ASP A 11 -1.97 0.39 -43.14
CA ASP A 11 -2.59 0.48 -41.82
C ASP A 11 -2.70 -0.94 -41.25
N SER A 12 -1.68 -1.39 -40.54
CA SER A 12 -1.74 -2.61 -39.72
C SER A 12 -2.60 -2.31 -38.48
N ALA A 13 -3.87 -2.67 -38.55
CA ALA A 13 -4.76 -2.71 -37.40
C ALA A 13 -4.23 -3.75 -36.40
N SER A 14 -3.57 -3.27 -35.34
CA SER A 14 -3.18 -4.10 -34.20
C SER A 14 -4.45 -4.55 -33.48
N PRO A 15 -4.65 -5.84 -33.17
CA PRO A 15 -5.85 -6.30 -32.47
C PRO A 15 -5.89 -5.67 -31.08
N THR A 16 -6.85 -4.78 -30.87
CA THR A 16 -7.17 -4.22 -29.56
C THR A 16 -7.69 -5.36 -28.69
N ALA A 17 -6.83 -5.93 -27.85
CA ALA A 17 -7.24 -6.86 -26.83
C ALA A 17 -8.23 -6.15 -25.91
N SER A 18 -9.52 -6.48 -26.03
CA SER A 18 -10.54 -6.08 -25.07
C SER A 18 -10.20 -6.70 -23.72
N SER A 19 -9.49 -5.94 -22.89
CA SER A 19 -9.32 -6.27 -21.48
C SER A 19 -10.69 -6.13 -20.83
N SER A 20 -11.33 -7.27 -20.57
CA SER A 20 -12.54 -7.33 -19.75
C SER A 20 -12.18 -6.84 -18.36
N ARG A 21 -12.51 -5.57 -18.06
CA ARG A 21 -12.38 -5.02 -16.70
C ARG A 21 -13.34 -5.77 -15.80
N THR A 22 -12.81 -6.64 -14.95
CA THR A 22 -13.57 -7.21 -13.84
C THR A 22 -14.08 -6.06 -12.98
N SER A 23 -15.40 -5.84 -13.01
CA SER A 23 -16.07 -4.87 -12.14
C SER A 23 -16.08 -5.45 -10.73
N TYR A 24 -15.15 -5.02 -9.88
CA TYR A 24 -15.17 -5.39 -8.47
C TYR A 24 -16.39 -4.76 -7.79
N PRO A 25 -17.14 -5.52 -6.97
CA PRO A 25 -18.27 -4.96 -6.22
C PRO A 25 -17.76 -3.84 -5.32
N GLN A 26 -18.31 -2.64 -5.47
CA GLN A 26 -17.95 -1.53 -4.59
C GLN A 26 -18.58 -1.77 -3.21
N PRO A 27 -17.83 -1.57 -2.12
CA PRO A 27 -18.37 -1.72 -0.78
C PRO A 27 -19.42 -0.62 -0.54
N THR A 28 -20.69 -1.01 -0.54
CA THR A 28 -21.83 -0.16 -0.13
C THR A 28 -22.03 -0.14 1.38
N MET A 29 -21.25 -0.92 2.13
CA MET A 29 -21.38 -1.00 3.59
C MET A 29 -20.90 0.30 4.23
N THR A 30 -21.84 1.03 4.80
CA THR A 30 -21.58 2.20 5.64
C THR A 30 -21.49 1.73 7.09
N ILE A 31 -20.37 2.04 7.76
CA ILE A 31 -20.13 1.63 9.15
C ILE A 31 -19.96 2.89 10.00
N ALA A 32 -20.65 2.95 11.15
CA ALA A 32 -20.60 4.12 12.02
C ALA A 32 -19.32 4.15 12.87
N LEU A 33 -18.63 5.29 12.88
CA LEU A 33 -17.57 5.65 13.83
C LEU A 33 -18.00 6.89 14.61
N SER A 34 -19.04 6.72 15.43
CA SER A 34 -19.66 7.81 16.20
C SER A 34 -18.78 8.34 17.33
N THR A 35 -17.68 7.67 17.67
CA THR A 35 -16.75 8.09 18.73
C THR A 35 -15.32 8.13 18.21
N THR A 36 -14.49 9.01 18.79
CA THR A 36 -13.08 9.09 18.47
C THR A 36 -12.38 7.81 18.92
N PHE A 37 -11.99 6.97 17.97
CA PHE A 37 -11.10 5.85 18.24
C PHE A 37 -9.74 6.37 18.70
N THR A 38 -9.27 5.85 19.83
CA THR A 38 -7.92 6.11 20.34
C THR A 38 -7.07 4.88 20.07
N PRO A 39 -6.20 4.89 19.06
CA PRO A 39 -5.33 3.75 18.78
C PRO A 39 -4.37 3.53 19.95
N ALA A 40 -3.84 2.31 20.06
CA ALA A 40 -2.79 2.02 21.03
C ALA A 40 -1.59 2.97 20.81
N ALA A 41 -0.93 3.43 21.88
CA ALA A 41 0.20 4.36 21.78
C ALA A 41 1.30 3.88 20.81
N SER A 42 1.47 2.56 20.69
CA SER A 42 2.41 1.95 19.76
C SER A 42 2.13 2.26 18.27
N CYS A 43 0.92 2.69 17.92
CA CYS A 43 0.53 3.07 16.57
C CYS A 43 0.94 4.50 16.21
N ALA A 44 1.13 5.36 17.22
CA ALA A 44 1.63 6.73 17.04
C ALA A 44 3.16 6.76 16.83
N SER A 45 3.87 5.70 17.22
CA SER A 45 5.32 5.56 17.04
C SER A 45 5.74 5.24 15.60
N ASN A 46 4.88 5.48 14.59
CA ASN A 46 5.11 5.13 13.19
C ASN A 46 5.64 3.71 13.02
N LYS A 47 4.85 2.69 13.39
CA LYS A 47 5.20 1.30 13.08
C LYS A 47 5.18 1.12 11.57
N LEU A 48 6.36 1.18 10.97
CA LEU A 48 6.55 0.97 9.55
C LEU A 48 6.67 -0.52 9.26
N THR A 49 5.86 -1.01 8.34
CA THR A 49 5.88 -2.36 7.82
C THR A 49 6.34 -2.33 6.37
N MET A 50 7.32 -3.15 6.01
CA MET A 50 7.74 -3.34 4.63
C MET A 50 7.10 -4.61 4.09
N LEU A 51 6.26 -4.46 3.06
CA LEU A 51 5.53 -5.56 2.43
C LEU A 51 6.47 -6.54 1.73
N PRO A 52 6.03 -7.81 1.54
CA PRO A 52 6.81 -8.79 0.78
C PRO A 52 7.02 -8.37 -0.69
N PRO A 53 7.92 -9.05 -1.42
CA PRO A 53 8.09 -8.89 -2.85
C PRO A 53 6.75 -9.04 -3.61
N PRO A 54 6.59 -8.41 -4.79
CA PRO A 54 7.58 -7.59 -5.50
C PRO A 54 7.57 -6.09 -5.10
N GLY A 55 6.60 -5.65 -4.30
CA GLY A 55 6.35 -4.22 -4.09
C GLY A 55 7.32 -3.55 -3.13
N TYR A 56 7.74 -4.24 -2.06
CA TYR A 56 8.60 -3.70 -0.99
C TYR A 56 8.15 -2.32 -0.45
N PHE A 57 6.86 -2.00 -0.58
CA PHE A 57 6.32 -0.73 -0.13
C PHE A 57 6.39 -0.65 1.39
N ILE A 58 6.70 0.53 1.90
CA ILE A 58 6.74 0.81 3.33
C ILE A 58 5.41 1.45 3.70
N TRP A 59 4.68 0.82 4.60
CA TRP A 59 3.38 1.27 5.07
C TRP A 59 3.44 1.57 6.56
N ALA A 60 2.82 2.66 7.00
CA ALA A 60 2.56 2.90 8.40
C ALA A 60 1.29 2.17 8.81
N ASN A 61 1.45 1.26 9.78
CA ASN A 61 0.37 0.46 10.32
C ASN A 61 -0.42 -0.28 9.23
N GLU A 62 0.20 -1.02 8.30
CA GLU A 62 -0.60 -1.79 7.32
C GLU A 62 -1.58 -2.74 8.05
N PRO A 63 -2.91 -2.65 7.79
CA PRO A 63 -3.87 -3.51 8.47
C PRO A 63 -3.64 -4.99 8.18
N VAL A 64 -3.22 -5.34 6.97
CA VAL A 64 -2.98 -6.72 6.52
C VAL A 64 -1.65 -6.77 5.76
N PRO A 65 -0.50 -6.80 6.48
CA PRO A 65 0.82 -6.72 5.87
C PRO A 65 1.22 -8.00 5.12
N PHE A 66 0.56 -9.11 5.45
CA PHE A 66 0.68 -10.40 4.79
C PHE A 66 -0.68 -11.11 4.75
N GLN A 67 -0.87 -12.02 3.81
CA GLN A 67 -2.12 -12.78 3.68
C GLN A 67 -2.47 -13.47 5.01
N ASN A 68 -3.73 -13.40 5.41
CA ASN A 68 -4.25 -13.97 6.66
C ASN A 68 -3.63 -13.40 7.95
N THR A 69 -2.94 -12.26 7.89
CA THR A 69 -2.49 -11.53 9.08
C THR A 69 -3.27 -10.23 9.20
N THR A 70 -3.78 -9.91 10.40
CA THR A 70 -4.42 -8.61 10.64
C THR A 70 -3.79 -7.95 11.85
N VAL A 71 -3.25 -6.75 11.66
CA VAL A 71 -2.72 -5.91 12.74
C VAL A 71 -3.84 -4.99 13.20
N THR A 72 -4.44 -5.32 14.35
CA THR A 72 -5.78 -4.83 14.70
C THR A 72 -5.81 -3.56 15.56
N ASN A 73 -4.72 -3.20 16.23
CA ASN A 73 -4.77 -2.21 17.32
C ASN A 73 -4.61 -0.73 16.88
N CYS A 74 -4.35 -0.49 15.58
CA CYS A 74 -4.16 0.85 15.03
C CYS A 74 -5.37 1.37 14.26
N TYR A 75 -6.38 0.53 14.05
CA TYR A 75 -7.61 0.88 13.36
C TYR A 75 -8.82 0.53 14.23
N PRO A 76 -9.93 1.25 14.06
CA PRO A 76 -11.19 0.84 14.66
C PRO A 76 -11.59 -0.56 14.18
N SER A 77 -12.17 -1.37 15.05
CA SER A 77 -12.59 -2.74 14.70
C SER A 77 -13.61 -2.76 13.56
N GLU A 78 -14.44 -1.72 13.51
CA GLU A 78 -15.43 -1.39 12.49
C GLU A 78 -14.78 -1.21 11.11
N PHE A 79 -13.63 -0.52 11.07
CA PHE A 79 -12.86 -0.35 9.83
C PHE A 79 -12.36 -1.69 9.33
N LEU A 80 -11.81 -2.50 10.23
CA LEU A 80 -11.23 -3.80 9.89
C LEU A 80 -12.29 -4.80 9.39
N LYS A 81 -13.55 -4.72 9.84
CA LYS A 81 -14.64 -5.57 9.34
C LYS A 81 -14.93 -5.37 7.85
N GLY A 82 -14.78 -4.15 7.34
CA GLY A 82 -14.98 -3.83 5.94
C GLY A 82 -13.71 -3.77 5.11
N TYR A 83 -12.54 -3.90 5.75
CA TYR A 83 -11.24 -3.83 5.09
C TYR A 83 -10.97 -5.11 4.32
N THR A 84 -10.65 -5.00 3.04
CA THR A 84 -10.15 -6.12 2.23
C THR A 84 -8.83 -5.73 1.60
N SER A 85 -7.75 -6.39 2.00
CA SER A 85 -6.44 -6.21 1.38
C SER A 85 -6.45 -6.76 -0.03
N VAL A 86 -5.90 -6.00 -0.98
CA VAL A 86 -5.55 -6.57 -2.28
C VAL A 86 -4.12 -7.09 -2.21
N ALA A 87 -3.88 -8.29 -2.75
CA ALA A 87 -2.57 -8.91 -2.71
C ALA A 87 -1.50 -8.03 -3.38
N SER A 88 -0.32 -7.96 -2.74
CA SER A 88 0.86 -7.27 -3.25
C SER A 88 1.18 -7.72 -4.68
N GLY A 89 1.25 -6.78 -5.63
CA GLY A 89 1.58 -7.05 -7.04
C GLY A 89 0.44 -6.86 -8.02
N LEU A 90 -0.77 -6.57 -7.55
CA LEU A 90 -1.85 -6.03 -8.39
C LEU A 90 -1.86 -4.51 -8.31
N ASP A 91 -2.11 -3.81 -9.42
CA ASP A 91 -2.21 -2.34 -9.50
C ASP A 91 -3.50 -1.79 -8.85
N GLN A 92 -3.94 -2.39 -7.74
CA GLN A 92 -5.20 -2.11 -7.08
C GLN A 92 -4.97 -1.74 -5.62
N SER A 93 -5.65 -0.69 -5.18
CA SER A 93 -5.69 -0.30 -3.77
C SER A 93 -6.54 -1.29 -2.97
N SER A 94 -6.21 -1.46 -1.69
CA SER A 94 -7.09 -2.13 -0.72
C SER A 94 -8.49 -1.51 -0.75
N VAL A 95 -9.50 -2.35 -0.52
CA VAL A 95 -10.89 -1.94 -0.42
C VAL A 95 -11.16 -1.54 1.03
N VAL A 96 -11.57 -0.29 1.24
CA VAL A 96 -11.86 0.28 2.56
C VAL A 96 -13.35 0.61 2.68
N PRO A 97 -13.98 0.36 3.84
CA PRO A 97 -15.38 0.70 4.07
C PRO A 97 -15.56 2.23 4.09
N VAL A 98 -16.78 2.69 3.85
CA VAL A 98 -17.14 4.10 4.06
C VAL A 98 -17.62 4.28 5.49
N MET A 99 -17.10 5.31 6.16
CA MET A 99 -17.45 5.59 7.55
C MET A 99 -18.54 6.67 7.64
N SER A 100 -19.60 6.45 8.42
CA SER A 100 -20.62 7.49 8.65
C SER A 100 -21.45 7.25 9.92
N PRO A 101 -21.49 8.20 10.88
CA PRO A 101 -20.68 9.41 10.90
C PRO A 101 -19.20 9.07 11.07
N LEU A 102 -18.32 9.84 10.42
CA LEU A 102 -16.88 9.74 10.57
C LEU A 102 -16.37 10.86 11.47
N VAL A 103 -15.58 10.46 12.47
CA VAL A 103 -14.70 11.35 13.23
C VAL A 103 -13.29 10.79 13.06
N CYS A 104 -12.31 11.62 12.67
CA CYS A 104 -10.94 11.15 12.52
C CYS A 104 -10.43 10.56 13.85
N PRO A 105 -9.74 9.40 13.83
CA PRO A 105 -9.12 8.85 15.03
C PRO A 105 -8.12 9.81 15.68
N SER A 106 -7.78 9.55 16.94
CA SER A 106 -6.69 10.27 17.59
C SER A 106 -5.36 10.04 16.85
N ASN A 107 -4.56 11.09 16.69
CA ASN A 107 -3.35 11.15 15.85
C ASN A 107 -3.61 11.01 14.33
N PHE A 108 -4.82 11.31 13.88
CA PHE A 108 -5.14 11.51 12.48
C PHE A 108 -5.60 12.95 12.25
N CYS A 109 -5.39 13.45 11.04
CA CYS A 109 -5.74 14.78 10.60
C CYS A 109 -6.63 14.69 9.37
N VAL A 110 -7.59 15.61 9.25
CA VAL A 110 -8.38 15.77 8.03
C VAL A 110 -7.46 16.34 6.96
N GLN A 111 -7.10 15.53 5.97
CA GLN A 111 -6.24 15.96 4.86
C GLN A 111 -7.01 16.20 3.56
N PHE A 112 -8.29 15.81 3.54
CA PHE A 112 -9.17 16.01 2.40
C PHE A 112 -10.58 16.31 2.88
N VAL A 113 -11.23 17.28 2.22
CA VAL A 113 -12.63 17.64 2.41
C VAL A 113 -13.27 17.69 1.03
N GLY A 114 -14.36 16.95 0.85
CA GLY A 114 -15.21 16.98 -0.34
C GLY A 114 -16.59 17.57 -0.04
N ASP A 115 -17.51 17.38 -0.98
CA ASP A 115 -18.91 17.78 -0.84
C ASP A 115 -19.65 16.90 0.19
N ASP A 116 -20.85 17.33 0.60
CA ASP A 116 -21.76 16.56 1.48
C ASP A 116 -21.13 16.07 2.80
N ASN A 117 -20.24 16.88 3.39
CA ASN A 117 -19.45 16.56 4.58
C ASN A 117 -18.49 15.36 4.41
N TYR A 118 -18.18 14.96 3.17
CA TYR A 118 -17.19 13.93 2.92
C TYR A 118 -15.78 14.40 3.33
N MET A 119 -15.00 13.51 3.95
CA MET A 119 -13.62 13.77 4.31
C MET A 119 -12.76 12.51 4.27
N ALA A 120 -11.43 12.70 4.19
CA ALA A 120 -10.46 11.63 4.41
C ALA A 120 -9.44 12.04 5.49
N CYS A 121 -9.21 11.11 6.41
CA CYS A 121 -8.28 11.24 7.53
C CYS A 121 -6.98 10.50 7.22
N CYS A 122 -5.85 11.15 7.42
CA CYS A 122 -4.51 10.53 7.35
C CYS A 122 -3.81 10.60 8.71
N PRO A 123 -2.84 9.72 9.00
CA PRO A 123 -2.01 9.86 10.19
C PRO A 123 -1.36 11.25 10.29
N SER A 124 -1.17 11.76 11.50
CA SER A 124 -0.51 13.04 11.73
C SER A 124 0.86 13.09 11.05
N GLY A 125 1.12 14.17 10.30
CA GLY A 125 2.36 14.33 9.53
C GLY A 125 2.37 13.68 8.14
N TYR A 126 1.30 12.96 7.77
CA TYR A 126 1.12 12.44 6.41
C TYR A 126 0.31 13.42 5.57
N LEU A 127 0.67 13.55 4.31
CA LEU A 127 -0.10 14.23 3.27
C LEU A 127 -1.08 13.26 2.62
N PHE A 128 -2.07 13.78 1.89
CA PHE A 128 -3.03 12.99 1.14
C PHE A 128 -2.85 13.17 -0.37
N ALA A 129 -2.69 12.07 -1.09
CA ALA A 129 -2.74 12.01 -2.54
C ALA A 129 -4.11 11.47 -2.98
N PRO A 130 -5.00 12.31 -3.53
CA PRO A 130 -6.29 11.83 -4.05
C PRO A 130 -6.09 10.91 -5.26
N PRO A 131 -7.04 9.99 -5.54
CA PRO A 131 -7.00 9.17 -6.74
C PRO A 131 -7.09 10.06 -7.99
N LYS A 132 -6.33 9.75 -9.04
CA LYS A 132 -6.41 10.50 -10.32
C LYS A 132 -7.79 10.43 -10.96
N THR A 133 -8.48 9.30 -10.78
CA THR A 133 -9.83 9.05 -11.30
C THR A 133 -10.65 8.39 -10.19
N PRO A 134 -11.50 9.14 -9.48
CA PRO A 134 -12.38 8.57 -8.46
C PRO A 134 -13.24 7.45 -9.04
N LEU A 135 -13.18 6.27 -8.44
CA LEU A 135 -13.99 5.12 -8.86
C LEU A 135 -15.43 5.21 -8.37
N VAL A 136 -15.65 5.94 -7.27
CA VAL A 136 -16.97 6.14 -6.64
C VAL A 136 -17.23 7.64 -6.68
N ARG A 137 -18.29 8.07 -7.37
CA ARG A 137 -18.58 9.50 -7.57
C ARG A 137 -18.75 10.25 -6.24
N ASP A 138 -19.44 9.62 -5.29
CA ASP A 138 -19.77 10.23 -3.99
C ASP A 138 -18.68 9.99 -2.93
N ARG A 139 -17.54 9.38 -3.30
CA ARG A 139 -16.35 9.24 -2.46
C ARG A 139 -15.10 9.68 -3.23
N PRO A 140 -14.90 10.99 -3.44
CA PRO A 140 -13.79 11.50 -4.25
C PRO A 140 -12.40 11.17 -3.68
N GLY A 141 -12.29 10.81 -2.40
CA GLY A 141 -11.06 10.36 -1.75
C GLY A 141 -10.85 8.84 -1.78
N TYR A 142 -11.84 8.05 -2.23
CA TYR A 142 -11.75 6.59 -2.24
C TYR A 142 -10.68 6.08 -3.22
N GLY A 143 -9.75 5.27 -2.71
CA GLY A 143 -8.57 4.85 -3.45
C GLY A 143 -7.44 5.89 -3.45
N GLY A 144 -7.56 6.97 -2.67
CA GLY A 144 -6.44 7.84 -2.35
C GLY A 144 -5.43 7.17 -1.43
N THR A 145 -4.28 7.80 -1.23
CA THR A 145 -3.20 7.25 -0.40
C THR A 145 -2.62 8.35 0.47
N CYS A 146 -2.48 8.08 1.76
CA CYS A 146 -1.71 8.95 2.64
C CYS A 146 -0.22 8.65 2.46
N TYR A 147 0.63 9.67 2.45
CA TYR A 147 2.07 9.47 2.28
C TYR A 147 2.89 10.44 3.14
N SER A 148 4.11 10.02 3.47
CA SER A 148 5.13 10.85 4.11
C SER A 148 6.47 10.59 3.44
N ASP A 149 7.17 11.66 3.06
CA ASP A 149 8.45 11.57 2.37
C ASP A 149 9.58 11.29 3.37
N PHE A 150 10.45 10.33 3.04
CA PHE A 150 11.70 10.16 3.77
C PHE A 150 12.73 11.18 3.30
N THR A 151 13.47 11.75 4.25
CA THR A 151 14.67 12.53 3.92
C THR A 151 15.75 11.59 3.38
N VAL A 152 16.45 11.98 2.31
CA VAL A 152 17.57 11.19 1.77
C VAL A 152 18.59 10.93 2.88
N SER A 153 19.09 9.70 2.95
CA SER A 153 20.00 9.19 3.98
C SER A 153 19.42 9.09 5.39
N SER A 154 18.12 9.37 5.59
CA SER A 154 17.46 9.02 6.84
C SER A 154 17.34 7.51 6.99
N THR A 155 17.49 7.03 8.23
CA THR A 155 17.30 5.63 8.58
C THR A 155 16.02 5.50 9.40
N ALA A 156 15.14 4.58 8.99
CA ALA A 156 13.93 4.23 9.71
C ALA A 156 13.95 2.74 10.07
N THR A 157 13.40 2.37 11.22
CA THR A 157 13.23 0.96 11.59
C THR A 157 11.95 0.43 10.97
N VAL A 158 12.04 -0.65 10.20
CA VAL A 158 10.89 -1.28 9.55
C VAL A 158 10.73 -2.73 10.01
N LEU A 159 9.49 -3.19 10.17
CA LEU A 159 9.17 -4.60 10.29
C LEU A 159 8.97 -5.18 8.87
N LYS A 160 9.97 -5.91 8.39
CA LYS A 160 9.96 -6.49 7.04
C LYS A 160 9.26 -7.84 7.05
N TYR A 161 8.34 -8.04 6.12
CA TYR A 161 7.72 -9.32 5.81
C TYR A 161 8.43 -9.98 4.63
N ASP A 162 8.64 -11.29 4.69
CA ASP A 162 9.07 -12.10 3.55
C ASP A 162 7.89 -12.80 2.85
N GLU A 163 8.18 -13.59 1.81
CA GLU A 163 7.16 -14.31 1.03
C GLU A 163 6.41 -15.37 1.85
N SER A 164 6.97 -15.82 2.98
CA SER A 164 6.33 -16.75 3.92
C SER A 164 5.52 -16.06 5.02
N GLY A 165 5.55 -14.72 5.06
CA GLY A 165 4.96 -13.92 6.13
C GLY A 165 5.81 -13.86 7.40
N SER A 166 7.04 -14.41 7.36
CA SER A 166 7.97 -14.27 8.47
C SER A 166 8.43 -12.82 8.58
N THR A 167 8.64 -12.38 9.81
CA THR A 167 8.96 -10.97 10.09
C THR A 167 10.37 -10.79 10.64
N MET A 168 11.01 -9.70 10.25
CA MET A 168 12.30 -9.28 10.79
C MET A 168 12.33 -7.76 10.92
N VAL A 169 12.81 -7.26 12.06
CA VAL A 169 13.08 -5.82 12.23
C VAL A 169 14.40 -5.49 11.54
N ALA A 170 14.38 -4.52 10.62
CA ALA A 170 15.57 -4.10 9.87
C ALA A 170 15.64 -2.57 9.73
N PRO A 171 16.85 -1.98 9.62
CA PRO A 171 16.99 -0.60 9.21
C PRO A 171 16.70 -0.46 7.71
N PHE A 172 15.83 0.50 7.37
CA PHE A 172 15.64 1.00 6.02
C PHE A 172 16.34 2.35 5.88
N VAL A 173 17.21 2.49 4.87
CA VAL A 173 17.88 3.76 4.55
C VAL A 173 17.28 4.32 3.27
N ALA A 174 16.71 5.51 3.34
CA ALA A 174 16.17 6.20 2.18
C ALA A 174 17.31 6.63 1.24
N THR A 175 17.47 5.95 0.11
CA THR A 175 18.56 6.22 -0.86
C THR A 175 18.20 7.27 -1.89
N THR A 176 16.91 7.60 -2.03
CA THR A 176 16.39 8.58 -2.99
C THR A 176 15.42 9.53 -2.31
N SER A 177 15.21 10.71 -2.91
CA SER A 177 14.24 11.70 -2.42
C SER A 177 12.78 11.30 -2.65
N LEU A 178 12.54 10.15 -3.30
CA LEU A 178 11.22 9.61 -3.61
C LEU A 178 10.87 8.41 -2.71
N ALA A 179 11.73 8.09 -1.74
CA ALA A 179 11.39 7.10 -0.74
C ALA A 179 10.24 7.65 0.12
N GLN A 180 9.15 6.89 0.22
CA GLN A 180 7.94 7.30 0.94
C GLN A 180 7.47 6.18 1.88
N ALA A 181 6.86 6.58 2.99
CA ALA A 181 5.98 5.72 3.76
C ALA A 181 4.53 6.01 3.36
N PHE A 182 3.76 4.98 3.09
CA PHE A 182 2.34 5.07 2.75
C PHE A 182 1.47 4.77 3.96
N ALA A 183 0.20 5.16 3.94
CA ALA A 183 -0.80 4.74 4.91
C ALA A 183 -2.18 4.74 4.25
N HIS A 184 -3.08 3.88 4.75
CA HIS A 184 -4.47 3.87 4.31
C HIS A 184 -5.21 5.09 4.86
N PRO A 185 -5.86 5.88 4.00
CA PRO A 185 -6.80 6.90 4.48
C PRO A 185 -8.02 6.22 5.12
N ILE A 186 -8.59 6.89 6.12
CA ILE A 186 -9.92 6.55 6.62
C ILE A 186 -10.88 7.62 6.09
N ASP A 187 -11.76 7.25 5.17
CA ASP A 187 -12.69 8.18 4.53
C ASP A 187 -14.16 7.89 4.86
N GLY A 188 -14.98 8.91 4.69
CA GLY A 188 -16.37 8.86 5.15
C GLY A 188 -17.04 10.22 5.23
N PHE A 189 -18.21 10.26 5.82
CA PHE A 189 -19.04 11.45 5.95
C PHE A 189 -19.05 11.93 7.40
N ALA A 190 -18.57 13.14 7.63
CA ALA A 190 -18.55 13.76 8.94
C ALA A 190 -19.98 14.15 9.40
N PRO A 191 -20.26 14.13 10.71
CA PRO A 191 -21.56 14.58 11.23
C PRO A 191 -21.79 16.09 11.05
N ASN A 192 -20.74 16.86 10.82
CA ASN A 192 -20.76 18.30 10.58
C ASN A 192 -19.74 18.64 9.48
N ALA A 193 -19.81 19.86 8.93
CA ALA A 193 -18.85 20.35 7.95
C ALA A 193 -17.40 20.19 8.46
N PRO A 194 -16.59 19.32 7.83
CA PRO A 194 -15.25 19.02 8.30
C PRO A 194 -14.30 20.19 8.00
N LYS A 195 -13.31 20.38 8.87
CA LYS A 195 -12.24 21.39 8.70
C LYS A 195 -10.93 20.66 8.43
N LEU A 196 -10.16 21.15 7.46
CA LEU A 196 -8.82 20.65 7.19
C LEU A 196 -7.91 20.84 8.41
N GLY A 197 -6.99 19.90 8.59
CA GLY A 197 -5.98 19.90 9.64
C GLY A 197 -6.25 18.89 10.75
N CYS A 198 -5.35 18.90 11.73
CA CYS A 198 -5.44 18.05 12.90
C CYS A 198 -6.39 18.69 13.92
N ALA A 199 -7.15 17.86 14.63
CA ALA A 199 -7.84 18.35 15.81
C ALA A 199 -6.77 18.95 16.75
N SER A 200 -6.87 20.25 17.04
CA SER A 200 -6.05 20.86 18.07
C SER A 200 -6.31 20.06 19.34
N PRO A 201 -5.27 19.62 20.08
CA PRO A 201 -5.48 18.92 21.34
C PRO A 201 -6.39 19.79 22.18
N SER A 202 -7.65 19.38 22.34
CA SER A 202 -8.61 20.10 23.17
C SER A 202 -7.91 20.29 24.50
N PRO A 203 -7.75 21.53 24.99
CA PRO A 203 -7.00 21.78 26.22
C PRO A 203 -7.55 20.83 27.26
N SER A 204 -6.73 19.86 27.67
CA SER A 204 -7.14 18.85 28.64
C SER A 204 -7.71 19.65 29.81
N PRO A 205 -8.96 19.40 30.23
CA PRO A 205 -9.58 20.18 31.29
C PRO A 205 -8.59 20.16 32.45
N SER A 206 -8.02 21.33 32.73
CA SER A 206 -6.99 21.46 33.77
C SER A 206 -7.58 20.79 35.01
N PRO A 207 -6.87 19.85 35.65
CA PRO A 207 -7.43 19.13 36.77
C PRO A 207 -7.88 20.17 37.79
N SER A 208 -9.20 20.32 37.95
CA SER A 208 -9.78 21.15 38.98
C SER A 208 -9.26 20.59 40.28
N SER A 209 -8.26 21.25 40.86
CA SER A 209 -7.65 20.88 42.13
C SER A 209 -8.71 21.03 43.22
N SER A 210 -9.51 19.98 43.43
CA SER A 210 -10.26 19.79 44.65
C SER A 210 -9.25 19.48 45.75
N LEU A 211 -8.90 20.52 46.51
CA LEU A 211 -8.22 20.40 47.78
C LEU A 211 -9.09 19.56 48.73
N SER A 212 -8.81 18.27 48.81
CA SER A 212 -9.26 17.42 49.91
C SER A 212 -8.07 17.21 50.84
N SER A 213 -7.99 18.06 51.85
CA SER A 213 -7.14 17.93 53.03
C SER A 213 -7.53 16.68 53.84
N SER A 214 -6.60 15.72 53.99
CA SER A 214 -6.54 14.84 55.17
C SER A 214 -5.18 14.14 55.31
N ASN A 215 -4.38 14.70 56.22
CA ASN A 215 -3.52 14.09 57.25
C ASN A 215 -2.88 12.69 57.09
N LEU A 216 -1.54 12.75 57.14
CA LEU A 216 -0.55 12.06 58.01
C LEU A 216 -0.21 10.54 57.91
N SER A 217 1.12 10.35 57.86
CA SER A 217 1.96 9.19 58.22
C SER A 217 1.98 8.02 57.22
N SER A 218 3.13 7.49 56.76
CA SER A 218 4.43 7.35 57.43
C SER A 218 5.61 7.30 56.45
N ARG A 219 6.79 7.64 56.99
CA ARG A 219 8.12 7.65 56.38
C ARG A 219 8.60 6.26 55.97
N ILE A 220 9.22 6.13 54.79
CA ILE A 220 10.39 5.28 54.55
C ILE A 220 11.29 5.98 53.52
N SER A 221 12.54 6.26 53.92
CA SER A 221 13.61 6.85 53.12
C SER A 221 14.34 5.79 52.30
N ALA A 222 14.68 6.08 51.04
CA ALA A 222 15.67 5.35 50.26
C ALA A 222 16.38 6.29 49.26
N PRO A 223 17.66 6.03 48.90
CA PRO A 223 18.63 7.07 48.61
C PRO A 223 18.69 7.51 47.14
N SER A 224 19.23 8.72 47.01
CA SER A 224 19.44 9.51 45.79
C SER A 224 20.48 8.91 44.86
N SER A 225 20.12 8.75 43.58
CA SER A 225 21.06 8.50 42.48
C SER A 225 21.27 9.78 41.69
N ALA A 226 22.52 10.21 41.62
CA ALA A 226 22.99 11.40 40.94
C ALA A 226 22.75 11.35 39.43
N SER A 227 22.18 12.40 38.87
CA SER A 227 22.03 12.64 37.44
C SER A 227 23.20 13.47 36.92
N THR A 228 24.07 12.84 36.15
CA THR A 228 25.20 13.47 35.46
C THR A 228 24.68 14.24 34.25
N SER A 229 24.81 15.57 34.27
CA SER A 229 24.51 16.47 33.17
C SER A 229 25.62 16.42 32.10
N SER A 230 25.36 15.80 30.97
CA SER A 230 26.24 15.87 29.79
C SER A 230 25.85 17.05 28.90
N THR A 231 26.66 18.09 28.95
CA THR A 231 26.63 19.27 28.07
C THR A 231 26.93 18.84 26.62
N ALA A 232 25.92 18.86 25.75
CA ALA A 232 26.10 18.59 24.32
C ALA A 232 26.68 19.84 23.64
N ALA A 233 27.95 19.76 23.23
CA ALA A 233 28.60 20.77 22.41
C ALA A 233 28.02 20.75 20.98
N SER A 234 27.39 21.85 20.58
CA SER A 234 26.93 22.09 19.21
C SER A 234 28.15 22.37 18.31
N GLY A 235 28.73 21.33 17.73
CA GLY A 235 29.75 21.45 16.68
C GLY A 235 29.11 21.60 15.31
N SER A 236 29.20 22.79 14.71
CA SER A 236 28.82 23.03 13.31
C SER A 236 29.88 22.44 12.39
N THR A 237 29.64 21.23 11.88
CA THR A 237 30.48 20.63 10.84
C THR A 237 30.18 21.28 9.50
N GLY A 238 30.87 22.39 9.22
CA GLY A 238 30.92 22.97 7.88
C GLY A 238 31.59 21.98 6.93
N VAL A 239 30.83 21.47 5.96
CA VAL A 239 31.34 20.54 4.95
C VAL A 239 32.38 21.30 4.11
N SER A 240 33.61 20.78 4.11
CA SER A 240 34.73 21.37 3.36
C SER A 240 34.34 21.56 1.88
N PRO A 241 34.54 22.77 1.29
CA PRO A 241 34.28 23.04 -0.12
C PRO A 241 34.93 22.03 -1.08
N GLY A 242 36.03 21.41 -0.66
CA GLY A 242 36.70 20.36 -1.44
C GLY A 242 35.87 19.09 -1.62
N VAL A 243 35.04 18.73 -0.64
CA VAL A 243 34.16 17.54 -0.71
C VAL A 243 33.01 17.79 -1.69
N ILE A 244 32.46 19.01 -1.69
CA ILE A 244 31.38 19.41 -2.60
C ILE A 244 31.88 19.45 -4.05
N ALA A 245 33.09 19.96 -4.30
CA ALA A 245 33.66 20.00 -5.66
C ALA A 245 33.93 18.59 -6.23
N GLY A 246 34.38 17.64 -5.40
CA GLY A 246 34.67 16.27 -5.83
C GLY A 246 33.42 15.50 -6.29
N ALA A 247 32.29 15.67 -5.61
CA ALA A 247 31.05 14.96 -5.94
C ALA A 247 30.50 15.35 -7.34
N VAL A 248 30.59 16.64 -7.69
CA VAL A 248 30.06 17.13 -8.98
C VAL A 248 30.89 16.60 -10.15
N VAL A 249 32.22 16.67 -10.09
CA VAL A 249 33.09 16.16 -11.18
C VAL A 249 32.95 14.65 -11.36
N GLY A 250 32.84 13.90 -10.26
CA GLY A 250 32.64 12.45 -10.30
C GLY A 250 31.32 12.05 -10.98
N SER A 251 30.23 12.77 -10.72
CA SER A 251 28.92 12.49 -11.34
C SER A 251 28.90 12.68 -12.85
N VAL A 252 29.59 13.70 -13.39
CA VAL A 252 29.65 13.96 -14.83
C VAL A 252 30.41 12.87 -15.56
N LEU A 253 31.57 12.45 -15.03
CA LEU A 253 32.36 11.36 -15.60
C LEU A 253 31.63 10.01 -15.51
N GLY A 254 30.96 9.76 -14.38
CA GLY A 254 30.15 8.55 -14.19
C GLY A 254 28.99 8.44 -15.18
N LEU A 255 28.29 9.56 -15.42
CA LEU A 255 27.14 9.58 -16.34
C LEU A 255 27.57 9.34 -17.80
N ILE A 256 28.71 9.90 -18.23
CA ILE A 256 29.28 9.63 -19.56
C ILE A 256 29.63 8.15 -19.73
N ALA A 257 30.23 7.52 -18.71
CA ALA A 257 30.57 6.10 -18.76
C ALA A 257 29.32 5.20 -18.85
N ILE A 258 28.26 5.52 -18.10
CA ILE A 258 26.99 4.77 -18.12
C ILE A 258 26.30 4.89 -19.48
N VAL A 259 26.22 6.10 -20.05
CA VAL A 259 25.63 6.30 -21.40
C VAL A 259 26.42 5.54 -22.46
N GLY A 260 27.75 5.55 -22.38
CA GLY A 260 28.62 4.75 -23.26
C GLY A 260 28.36 3.25 -23.15
N LEU A 261 28.21 2.72 -21.93
CA LEU A 261 27.91 1.31 -21.67
C LEU A 261 26.55 0.90 -22.25
N VAL A 262 25.51 1.72 -22.05
CA VAL A 262 24.16 1.44 -22.56
C VAL A 262 24.15 1.42 -24.08
N LEU A 263 24.78 2.41 -24.74
CA LEU A 263 24.88 2.43 -26.21
C LEU A 263 25.68 1.24 -26.75
N PHE A 264 26.74 0.82 -26.06
CA PHE A 264 27.52 -0.37 -26.42
C PHE A 264 26.69 -1.66 -26.36
N LEU A 265 25.91 -1.85 -25.29
CA LEU A 265 25.03 -3.02 -25.13
C LEU A 265 23.89 -3.03 -26.16
N LEU A 266 23.32 -1.87 -26.50
CA LEU A 266 22.29 -1.77 -27.55
C LEU A 266 22.86 -2.08 -28.93
N ARG A 267 24.06 -1.58 -29.27
CA ARG A 267 24.73 -1.92 -30.53
C ARG A 267 25.05 -3.42 -30.63
N ARG A 268 25.51 -4.03 -29.54
CA ARG A 268 25.77 -5.48 -29.48
C ARG A 268 24.49 -6.30 -29.71
N ARG A 269 23.34 -5.89 -29.15
CA ARG A 269 22.06 -6.57 -29.38
C ARG A 269 21.55 -6.43 -30.81
N HIS A 270 21.78 -5.28 -31.47
CA HIS A 270 21.37 -5.10 -32.86
C HIS A 270 22.17 -5.96 -33.84
N ALA A 271 23.48 -6.14 -33.61
CA ALA A 271 24.31 -6.99 -34.47
C ALA A 271 23.88 -8.47 -34.48
N GLN A 272 23.26 -8.97 -33.41
CA GLN A 272 22.80 -10.36 -33.31
C GLN A 272 21.50 -10.63 -34.07
N LYS A 273 20.70 -9.60 -34.38
CA LYS A 273 19.40 -9.78 -35.05
C LYS A 273 19.48 -9.86 -36.57
N SER A 274 20.62 -9.54 -37.17
CA SER A 274 20.81 -9.58 -38.63
C SER A 274 21.20 -10.96 -39.18
N GLY A 275 21.29 -12.00 -38.34
CA GLY A 275 21.73 -13.34 -38.75
C GLY A 275 20.65 -14.42 -38.86
N GLN A 276 19.36 -14.11 -38.59
CA GLN A 276 18.33 -15.14 -38.43
C GLN A 276 17.10 -14.96 -39.33
N GLN A 277 17.28 -14.37 -40.51
CA GLN A 277 16.19 -14.12 -41.47
C GLN A 277 16.40 -14.79 -42.84
N GLN A 278 17.11 -15.91 -42.89
CA GLN A 278 17.02 -16.85 -44.00
C GLN A 278 16.69 -18.23 -43.45
N ASP A 279 15.73 -18.87 -44.10
CA ASP A 279 15.30 -20.25 -43.94
C ASP A 279 14.22 -20.52 -42.88
N VAL A 280 12.99 -20.11 -43.19
CA VAL A 280 11.83 -20.93 -42.79
C VAL A 280 11.01 -21.19 -44.04
N HIS A 281 11.08 -22.44 -44.46
CA HIS A 281 10.29 -23.06 -45.49
C HIS A 281 8.80 -22.74 -45.36
N GLN A 282 8.27 -22.26 -46.48
CA GLN A 282 6.91 -22.37 -46.94
C GLN A 282 6.39 -23.80 -46.77
N LEU A 283 5.43 -24.00 -45.85
CA LEU A 283 4.47 -25.10 -45.95
C LEU A 283 3.07 -24.51 -46.11
N ASP A 284 2.58 -24.75 -47.31
CA ASP A 284 1.22 -24.63 -47.80
C ASP A 284 0.30 -25.50 -46.92
N ASP A 285 -0.73 -24.91 -46.32
CA ASP A 285 -1.91 -25.67 -45.88
C ASP A 285 -3.16 -24.86 -46.22
N GLY A 286 -3.91 -25.44 -47.16
CA GLY A 286 -5.03 -24.82 -47.84
C GLY A 286 -6.39 -24.97 -47.14
N PHE A 287 -7.32 -24.16 -47.65
CA PHE A 287 -8.75 -24.42 -47.86
C PHE A 287 -9.57 -25.10 -46.74
N VAL A 288 -10.48 -24.33 -46.11
CA VAL A 288 -11.94 -24.50 -46.31
C VAL A 288 -12.65 -23.15 -46.13
N GLN A 289 -13.20 -22.65 -47.23
CA GLN A 289 -14.12 -21.52 -47.29
C GLN A 289 -15.55 -22.06 -47.21
N ARG A 290 -16.27 -21.82 -46.10
CA ARG A 290 -17.72 -22.02 -46.04
C ARG A 290 -18.44 -20.68 -46.14
N ARG A 291 -19.25 -20.59 -47.21
CA ARG A 291 -20.21 -19.53 -47.54
C ARG A 291 -21.34 -19.43 -46.51
N PRO A 292 -22.01 -18.26 -46.42
CA PRO A 292 -23.26 -18.07 -45.71
C PRO A 292 -24.46 -18.42 -46.61
N GLU A 293 -25.43 -19.14 -46.05
CA GLU A 293 -26.80 -19.34 -46.57
C GLU A 293 -27.68 -18.98 -45.36
N GLU A 294 -28.33 -17.82 -45.31
CA GLU A 294 -29.59 -17.50 -45.98
C GLU A 294 -30.63 -18.61 -45.79
N MET A 295 -31.49 -18.50 -44.77
CA MET A 295 -32.86 -19.00 -44.83
C MET A 295 -33.71 -18.38 -43.71
N ALA A 296 -34.62 -17.52 -44.16
CA ALA A 296 -36.04 -17.42 -43.84
C ALA A 296 -36.56 -17.28 -42.38
N ALA A 297 -37.46 -16.29 -42.29
CA ALA A 297 -38.42 -15.94 -41.24
C ALA A 297 -39.30 -17.09 -40.68
N ILE A 298 -39.97 -16.81 -39.54
CA ILE A 298 -41.36 -17.13 -39.11
C ILE A 298 -41.42 -17.21 -37.55
N PRO A 299 -42.52 -16.86 -36.83
CA PRO A 299 -43.26 -15.59 -36.75
C PRO A 299 -43.33 -15.06 -35.28
N LYS A 300 -44.05 -13.96 -35.05
CA LYS A 300 -44.50 -13.53 -33.71
C LYS A 300 -45.67 -14.43 -33.26
N SER A 301 -45.69 -14.84 -31.99
CA SER A 301 -46.90 -15.27 -31.30
C SER A 301 -46.97 -14.68 -29.90
N ASP A 302 -48.10 -14.03 -29.62
CA ASP A 302 -48.49 -13.49 -28.34
C ASP A 302 -48.85 -14.58 -27.31
N LYS A 303 -48.75 -14.18 -26.03
CA LYS A 303 -49.70 -14.43 -24.93
C LYS A 303 -49.68 -15.76 -24.14
N TYR A 304 -49.84 -15.57 -22.82
CA TYR A 304 -50.13 -16.49 -21.70
C TYR A 304 -48.93 -17.31 -21.19
N ALA A 305 -48.70 -17.54 -19.90
CA ALA A 305 -49.42 -17.22 -18.67
C ALA A 305 -48.44 -17.28 -17.48
N HIS A 306 -48.89 -16.75 -16.34
CA HIS A 306 -48.51 -17.09 -14.97
C HIS A 306 -47.88 -18.48 -14.79
N ILE A 307 -46.75 -18.51 -14.07
CA ILE A 307 -46.49 -19.58 -13.10
C ILE A 307 -45.89 -18.91 -11.86
N ASP A 308 -46.68 -18.93 -10.80
CA ASP A 308 -46.22 -18.80 -9.42
C ASP A 308 -45.39 -20.04 -9.04
N GLU A 309 -44.67 -19.89 -7.93
CA GLU A 309 -44.09 -20.92 -7.05
C GLU A 309 -42.58 -21.21 -7.09
N ALA A 310 -42.06 -21.08 -5.87
CA ALA A 310 -41.12 -21.98 -5.20
C ALA A 310 -39.63 -21.88 -5.54
N GLY A 311 -38.94 -21.08 -4.71
CA GLY A 311 -38.04 -21.64 -3.70
C GLY A 311 -36.96 -22.61 -4.18
N GLY A 312 -35.72 -22.12 -4.22
CA GLY A 312 -34.55 -22.98 -4.43
C GLY A 312 -33.28 -22.28 -3.99
N HIS A 313 -33.02 -22.28 -2.68
CA HIS A 313 -31.73 -21.93 -2.10
C HIS A 313 -30.64 -22.88 -2.60
N GLY A 314 -29.76 -22.38 -3.46
CA GLY A 314 -28.48 -23.03 -3.76
C GLY A 314 -27.44 -22.62 -2.71
N ILE A 315 -27.45 -23.29 -1.56
CA ILE A 315 -26.30 -23.29 -0.65
C ILE A 315 -25.24 -24.21 -1.25
N HIS A 316 -24.09 -23.63 -1.62
CA HIS A 316 -22.89 -24.40 -1.89
C HIS A 316 -22.36 -24.95 -0.55
N GLU A 317 -22.73 -26.20 -0.27
CA GLU A 317 -22.16 -27.03 0.78
C GLU A 317 -20.71 -27.34 0.42
N MET A 318 -19.77 -26.58 1.00
CA MET A 318 -18.35 -26.94 0.94
C MET A 318 -18.11 -28.08 1.92
N ASN A 319 -17.90 -29.26 1.34
CA ASN A 319 -17.52 -30.50 2.01
C ASN A 319 -16.29 -30.25 2.90
N ALA A 320 -16.50 -30.28 4.22
CA ALA A 320 -15.41 -30.21 5.19
C ALA A 320 -14.74 -31.59 5.25
N GLU A 321 -13.59 -31.74 4.59
CA GLU A 321 -12.74 -32.89 4.84
C GLU A 321 -12.21 -32.84 6.29
N PRO A 322 -12.20 -33.98 7.00
CA PRO A 322 -11.74 -34.05 8.37
C PRO A 322 -10.24 -33.79 8.45
N VAL A 323 -9.86 -32.78 9.23
CA VAL A 323 -8.48 -32.45 9.57
C VAL A 323 -7.86 -33.66 10.27
N HIS A 324 -6.87 -34.27 9.62
CA HIS A 324 -6.02 -35.29 10.23
C HIS A 324 -5.21 -34.64 11.36
N GLU A 325 -5.46 -35.04 12.61
CA GLU A 325 -4.59 -34.72 13.74
C GLU A 325 -3.22 -35.37 13.54
N LEU A 326 -2.20 -34.55 13.26
CA LEU A 326 -0.81 -34.97 13.31
C LEU A 326 -0.36 -34.97 14.77
N SER A 327 -0.16 -36.19 15.28
CA SER A 327 0.40 -36.50 16.59
C SER A 327 1.77 -35.84 16.77
N GLY A 328 2.00 -35.31 17.98
CA GLY A 328 3.27 -34.72 18.40
C GLY A 328 4.43 -35.72 18.49
N VAL A 329 5.58 -35.18 18.93
CA VAL A 329 6.96 -35.74 19.03
C VAL A 329 7.83 -35.09 17.94
N ASN A 330 8.90 -34.33 18.22
CA ASN A 330 9.94 -34.57 19.20
C ASN A 330 10.67 -33.25 19.58
N LYS A 331 11.09 -33.14 20.85
CA LYS A 331 12.03 -32.11 21.31
C LYS A 331 13.42 -32.42 20.75
N THR A 332 13.99 -31.52 19.96
CA THR A 332 15.44 -31.51 19.71
C THR A 332 16.06 -30.33 20.42
N ALA A 333 16.88 -30.68 21.42
CA ALA A 333 17.73 -29.78 22.17
C ALA A 333 18.73 -29.08 21.24
N TRP A 334 18.82 -27.76 21.34
CA TRP A 334 19.90 -26.98 20.75
C TRP A 334 21.14 -27.05 21.65
N PRO A 335 22.33 -27.39 21.12
CA PRO A 335 23.55 -27.34 21.90
C PRO A 335 24.00 -25.88 22.06
N SER A 336 24.11 -25.45 23.31
CA SER A 336 24.89 -24.29 23.70
C SER A 336 26.37 -24.66 23.61
N ASP A 337 27.17 -23.95 22.81
CA ASP A 337 28.59 -23.78 23.12
C ASP A 337 29.30 -22.71 22.26
N LYS A 338 29.94 -21.77 22.99
CA LYS A 338 31.23 -21.08 22.72
C LYS A 338 31.27 -20.05 21.57
N LYS A 339 31.97 -18.91 21.64
CA LYS A 339 33.02 -18.39 22.54
C LYS A 339 33.11 -16.87 22.28
N TYR A 340 33.07 -16.04 23.32
CA TYR A 340 33.46 -14.64 23.25
C TYR A 340 34.99 -14.59 23.30
N VAL A 341 35.63 -14.01 22.29
CA VAL A 341 37.08 -13.72 22.29
C VAL A 341 37.23 -12.24 22.60
N ASP A 342 37.76 -11.97 23.79
CA ASP A 342 38.37 -10.70 24.15
C ASP A 342 39.53 -10.38 23.19
N ARG A 343 39.55 -9.16 22.66
CA ARG A 343 40.81 -8.51 22.29
C ARG A 343 40.82 -7.09 22.83
N SER A 344 41.83 -6.91 23.67
CA SER A 344 42.49 -5.68 24.10
C SER A 344 42.95 -4.82 22.93
#